data_AF-A0A350EYK5-F1
#
_entry.id   AF-A0A350EYK5-F1
#
_cell.length_a   1.000
_cell.length_b   1.000
_cell.length_c   1.000
_cell.angle_alpha   90.00
_cell.angle_beta   90.00
_cell.angle_gamma   90.00
#
_symmetry.space_group_name_H-M   'P 1'
#
loop_
_entity.id
_entity.type
_entity.pdbx_description
1 polymer ?
#
loop_
_entity_poly.entity_id
_entity_poly.type
_entity_poly.pdbx_seq_one_letter_code
_entity_poly.pdbx_strand_id
1 'polypeptide(L)'
;MLGLLSTLVLAAAGSAGAQGFDLDFNPRTVINHSFPAITNAPFIPAGEATAEIVRDDELVLGVVVNGEARAYPVNQLTGPRREIINDTLGGVDIA
;
A
#
# COMPACT_ATOMS: atom_id res chain seq x y z
N MET A 1 15.91 20.67 69.12
CA MET A 1 15.26 19.36 68.95
C MET A 1 15.06 19.17 67.45
N LEU A 2 15.92 18.38 66.81
CA LEU A 2 15.99 18.18 65.36
C LEU A 2 14.81 17.30 64.92
N GLY A 3 13.87 17.83 64.13
CA GLY A 3 12.78 17.07 63.52
C GLY A 3 13.12 16.77 62.06
N LEU A 4 13.27 15.47 61.74
CA LEU A 4 13.61 14.95 60.41
C LEU A 4 12.65 15.46 59.32
N LEU A 5 13.23 16.02 58.26
CA LEU A 5 12.58 16.29 56.98
C LEU A 5 12.50 14.96 56.20
N SER A 6 11.31 14.36 56.12
CA SER A 6 11.09 13.14 55.33
C SER A 6 10.57 13.51 53.94
N THR A 7 11.46 13.57 52.95
CA THR A 7 11.08 13.68 51.53
C THR A 7 10.62 12.32 51.01
N LEU A 8 9.32 12.20 50.73
CA LEU A 8 8.75 11.08 50.00
C LEU A 8 8.91 11.35 48.50
N VAL A 9 9.80 10.60 47.83
CA VAL A 9 9.87 10.56 46.36
C VAL A 9 8.98 9.42 45.90
N LEU A 10 7.84 9.74 45.28
CA LEU A 10 6.99 8.77 44.60
C LEU A 10 7.28 8.82 43.11
N ALA A 11 8.20 7.98 42.64
CA ALA A 11 8.39 7.72 41.22
C ALA A 11 7.52 6.52 40.83
N ALA A 12 6.29 6.77 40.40
CA ALA A 12 5.49 5.78 39.70
C ALA A 12 5.82 5.84 38.21
N ALA A 13 6.94 5.20 37.82
CA ALA A 13 7.16 4.85 36.42
C ALA A 13 6.24 3.67 36.07
N GLY A 14 4.97 3.97 35.82
CA GLY A 14 4.07 3.04 35.18
C GLY A 14 4.52 2.88 33.74
N SER A 15 5.33 1.86 33.45
CA SER A 15 5.49 1.38 32.08
C SER A 15 4.11 0.94 31.61
N ALA A 16 3.47 1.73 30.74
CA ALA A 16 2.37 1.25 29.94
C ALA A 16 2.93 0.12 29.07
N GLY A 17 2.82 -1.11 29.57
CA GLY A 17 3.10 -2.29 28.78
C GLY A 17 2.17 -2.24 27.58
N ALA A 18 2.74 -2.05 26.39
CA ALA A 18 2.02 -2.35 25.17
C ALA A 18 1.59 -3.80 25.30
N GLN A 19 0.29 -4.03 25.53
CA GLN A 19 -0.29 -5.36 25.46
C GLN A 19 -0.11 -5.80 24.01
N GLY A 20 0.97 -6.53 23.74
CA GLY A 20 1.25 -7.07 22.42
C GLY A 20 0.09 -7.98 22.04
N PHE A 21 -0.51 -7.74 20.88
CA PHE A 21 -1.38 -8.74 20.28
C PHE A 21 -0.48 -9.90 19.86
N ASP A 22 -0.50 -10.98 20.64
CA ASP A 22 0.09 -12.26 20.23
C ASP A 22 -0.86 -12.89 19.21
N LEU A 23 -0.76 -12.42 17.96
CA LEU A 23 -1.42 -13.08 16.85
C LEU A 23 -0.57 -14.29 16.49
N ASP A 24 -1.08 -15.49 16.77
CA ASP A 24 -0.47 -16.73 16.29
C ASP A 24 -0.28 -16.65 14.76
N PHE A 25 0.96 -16.46 14.33
CA PHE A 25 1.29 -16.34 12.91
C PHE A 25 1.13 -17.71 12.23
N ASN A 26 0.00 -17.90 11.56
CA ASN A 26 -0.35 -19.12 10.83
C ASN A 26 -0.52 -18.84 9.33
N PRO A 27 0.59 -18.65 8.58
CA PRO A 27 0.52 -18.33 7.16
C PRO A 27 -0.09 -19.50 6.38
N ARG A 28 -1.06 -19.20 5.50
CA ARG A 28 -1.63 -20.16 4.57
C ARG A 28 -1.33 -19.73 3.14
N THR A 29 -0.80 -20.65 2.35
CA THR A 29 -0.58 -20.42 0.92
C THR A 29 -1.90 -20.56 0.17
N VAL A 30 -2.44 -19.44 -0.31
CA VAL A 30 -3.69 -19.40 -1.10
C VAL A 30 -3.43 -19.75 -2.57
N ILE A 31 -2.29 -19.32 -3.10
CA ILE A 31 -1.88 -19.53 -4.49
C ILE A 31 -0.50 -20.18 -4.48
N ASN A 32 -0.35 -21.29 -5.21
CA ASN A 32 0.87 -22.11 -5.25
C ASN A 32 1.78 -21.83 -6.45
N HIS A 33 1.53 -20.75 -7.18
CA HIS A 33 2.29 -20.34 -8.37
C HIS A 33 2.41 -18.82 -8.42
N SER A 34 3.44 -18.34 -9.12
CA SER A 34 3.65 -16.91 -9.36
C SER A 34 2.93 -16.48 -10.63
N PHE A 35 2.37 -15.27 -10.62
CA PHE A 35 1.95 -14.60 -11.85
C PHE A 35 3.13 -13.81 -12.41
N PRO A 36 3.38 -13.87 -13.73
CA PRO A 36 4.41 -13.03 -14.34
C PRO A 36 4.04 -11.56 -14.19
N ALA A 37 5.02 -10.73 -13.83
CA ALA A 37 4.84 -9.28 -13.85
C ALA A 37 4.58 -8.79 -15.27
N ILE A 38 3.73 -7.77 -15.40
CA ILE A 38 3.53 -7.08 -16.67
C ILE A 38 4.59 -5.99 -16.76
N THR A 39 5.56 -6.16 -17.65
CA THR A 39 6.65 -5.20 -17.86
C THR A 39 6.52 -4.40 -19.16
N ASN A 40 5.52 -4.76 -19.99
CA ASN A 40 5.26 -4.10 -21.27
C ASN A 40 3.75 -4.01 -21.49
N ALA A 41 3.09 -3.17 -20.68
CA ALA A 41 1.68 -2.88 -20.83
C ALA A 41 1.48 -1.85 -21.97
N PRO A 42 0.48 -2.03 -22.85
CA PRO A 42 0.08 -0.97 -23.76
C PRO A 42 -0.63 0.14 -22.99
N PHE A 43 -0.29 1.39 -23.30
CA PHE A 43 -0.97 2.57 -22.80
C PHE A 43 -1.62 3.32 -23.96
N ILE A 44 -2.84 3.80 -23.73
CA ILE A 44 -3.61 4.56 -24.71
C ILE A 44 -3.86 5.98 -24.21
N PRO A 45 -3.99 6.96 -25.11
CA PRO A 45 -4.45 8.29 -24.73
C PRO A 45 -5.83 8.24 -24.09
N ALA A 46 -6.09 9.12 -23.12
CA ALA A 46 -7.39 9.18 -22.43
C ALA A 46 -8.56 9.40 -23.40
N GLY A 47 -8.37 10.17 -24.48
CA GLY A 47 -9.41 10.39 -25.49
C GLY A 47 -9.74 9.17 -26.37
N GLU A 48 -8.91 8.12 -26.32
CA GLU A 48 -9.13 6.85 -27.04
C GLU A 48 -9.67 5.75 -26.10
N ALA A 49 -9.76 6.02 -24.79
CA ALA A 49 -10.32 5.07 -23.84
C ALA A 49 -11.85 4.96 -24.05
N THR A 50 -12.29 3.82 -24.57
CA THR A 50 -13.71 3.50 -24.70
C THR A 50 -14.25 2.87 -23.42
N ALA A 51 -15.58 2.88 -23.25
CA ALA A 51 -16.27 2.21 -22.15
C ALA A 51 -16.03 0.68 -22.08
N GLU A 52 -15.47 0.08 -23.14
CA GLU A 52 -15.06 -1.33 -23.16
C GLU A 52 -13.70 -1.54 -22.46
N ILE A 53 -12.86 -0.51 -22.41
CA ILE A 53 -11.53 -0.54 -21.78
C ILE A 53 -11.63 -0.03 -20.35
N VAL A 54 -12.24 1.15 -20.17
CA VAL A 54 -12.46 1.80 -18.88
C VAL A 54 -13.84 2.44 -18.91
N ARG A 55 -14.70 2.07 -17.97
CA ARG A 55 -16.04 2.71 -17.89
C ARG A 55 -15.93 4.12 -17.34
N ASP A 56 -16.87 4.99 -17.71
CA ASP A 56 -16.91 6.38 -17.25
C ASP A 56 -16.98 6.52 -15.72
N ASP A 57 -17.53 5.52 -15.03
CA ASP A 57 -17.69 5.44 -13.58
C ASP A 57 -16.66 4.51 -12.89
N GLU A 58 -15.67 4.01 -13.64
CA GLU A 58 -14.67 3.09 -13.12
C GLU A 58 -13.62 3.79 -12.26
N LEU A 59 -13.26 3.16 -11.14
CA LEU A 59 -12.19 3.66 -10.28
C LEU A 59 -10.83 3.46 -10.94
N VAL A 60 -10.02 4.51 -10.90
CA VAL A 60 -8.64 4.51 -11.38
C VAL A 60 -7.69 4.97 -10.30
N LEU A 61 -6.47 4.43 -10.30
CA LEU A 61 -5.33 5.00 -9.60
C LEU A 61 -4.66 6.00 -10.53
N GLY A 62 -4.73 7.29 -10.20
CA GLY A 62 -4.00 8.34 -10.91
C GLY A 62 -2.58 8.50 -10.34
N VAL A 63 -1.58 8.47 -11.21
CA VAL A 63 -0.17 8.67 -10.84
C VAL A 63 0.40 9.79 -11.68
N VAL A 64 1.16 10.69 -11.04
CA VAL A 64 1.90 11.76 -11.72
C VAL A 64 3.35 11.72 -11.25
N VAL A 65 4.28 11.56 -12.20
CA VAL A 65 5.72 11.53 -11.94
C VAL A 65 6.41 12.41 -12.97
N ASN A 66 7.25 13.35 -12.48
CA ASN A 66 8.01 14.28 -13.33
C ASN A 66 7.17 14.99 -14.42
N GLY A 67 5.90 15.28 -14.13
CA GLY A 67 4.96 15.93 -15.05
C GLY A 67 4.27 15.00 -16.04
N GLU A 68 4.61 13.72 -16.09
CA GLU A 68 3.87 12.70 -16.84
C GLU A 68 2.77 12.11 -15.96
N ALA A 69 1.55 12.02 -16.49
CA ALA A 69 0.38 11.53 -15.79
C ALA A 69 -0.17 10.25 -16.43
N ARG A 70 -0.61 9.30 -15.60
CA ARG A 70 -1.21 8.04 -16.06
C ARG A 70 -2.31 7.58 -15.11
N ALA A 71 -3.30 6.88 -15.65
CA ALA A 71 -4.42 6.31 -14.90
C ALA A 71 -4.44 4.78 -15.07
N TYR A 72 -4.52 4.06 -13.95
CA TYR A 72 -4.57 2.59 -13.92
C TYR A 72 -5.93 2.14 -13.37
N PRO A 73 -6.82 1.57 -14.20
CA PRO A 73 -8.11 1.07 -13.74
C PRO A 73 -7.94 -0.03 -12.69
N VAL A 74 -8.65 0.09 -11.57
CA VAL A 74 -8.52 -0.85 -10.45
C VAL A 74 -8.85 -2.28 -10.88
N ASN A 75 -9.86 -2.46 -11.74
CA ASN A 75 -10.25 -3.79 -12.20
C ASN A 75 -9.19 -4.47 -13.07
N GLN A 76 -8.28 -3.72 -13.69
CA GLN A 76 -7.13 -4.28 -14.41
C GLN A 76 -6.01 -4.73 -13.46
N LEU A 77 -6.02 -4.25 -12.21
CA LEU A 77 -5.03 -4.54 -11.16
C LEU A 77 -5.49 -5.63 -10.18
N THR A 78 -6.79 -5.96 -10.10
CA THR A 78 -7.33 -6.84 -9.03
C THR A 78 -7.76 -8.24 -9.47
N GLY A 79 -7.61 -8.63 -10.75
CA GLY A 79 -7.82 -10.02 -11.20
C GLY A 79 -8.62 -10.20 -12.51
N PRO A 80 -8.76 -11.43 -13.04
CA PRO A 80 -8.33 -12.75 -12.52
C PRO A 80 -6.96 -13.24 -13.03
N ARG A 81 -6.20 -12.43 -13.79
CA ARG A 81 -4.91 -12.86 -14.39
C ARG A 81 -3.72 -11.96 -14.04
N ARG A 82 -3.95 -10.85 -13.35
CA ARG A 82 -3.03 -9.70 -13.31
C ARG A 82 -3.18 -9.03 -11.96
N GLU A 83 -2.05 -8.71 -11.35
CA GLU A 83 -1.99 -8.08 -10.02
C GLU A 83 -0.99 -6.92 -9.98
N ILE A 84 0.01 -6.88 -10.87
CA ILE A 84 1.08 -5.88 -10.87
C ILE A 84 1.43 -5.46 -12.31
N ILE A 85 1.58 -4.16 -12.54
CA ILE A 85 2.12 -3.55 -13.77
C ILE A 85 3.38 -2.79 -13.38
N ASN A 86 4.55 -3.31 -13.79
CA ASN A 86 5.84 -2.64 -13.62
C ASN A 86 5.98 -1.64 -14.76
N ASP A 87 5.82 -0.37 -14.43
CA ASP A 87 5.83 0.74 -15.37
C ASP A 87 7.03 1.67 -15.09
N THR A 88 7.51 2.32 -16.14
CA THR A 88 8.47 3.42 -16.06
C THR A 88 7.75 4.69 -16.50
N LEU A 89 7.42 5.55 -15.54
CA LEU A 89 6.67 6.79 -15.75
C LEU A 89 7.53 8.00 -15.45
N GLY A 90 7.63 8.97 -16.37
CA GLY A 90 8.47 10.14 -16.16
C GLY A 90 9.95 9.80 -15.89
N GLY A 91 10.42 8.64 -16.37
CA GLY A 91 11.79 8.14 -16.14
C GLY A 91 12.03 7.46 -14.79
N VAL A 92 10.99 7.13 -14.02
CA VAL A 92 11.08 6.44 -12.73
C VAL A 92 10.32 5.12 -12.78
N ASP A 93 10.92 4.06 -12.26
CA ASP A 93 10.26 2.77 -12.07
C ASP A 93 9.35 2.85 -10.85
N ILE A 94 8.05 2.59 -11.04
CA ILE A 94 7.01 2.81 -10.00
C ILE A 94 6.38 1.52 -9.45
N ALA A 95 6.81 0.35 -9.91
CA ALA A 95 6.41 -0.97 -9.42
C ALA A 95 7.44 -2.06 -9.77
#